data_AF-A0A847AMF2-F1
#
_entry.id   AF-A0A847AMF2-F1
#
_cell.length_a   1.000
_cell.length_b   1.000
_cell.length_c   1.000
_cell.angle_alpha   90.00
_cell.angle_beta   90.00
_cell.angle_gamma   90.00
#
_symmetry.space_group_name_H-M   'P 1'
#
loop_
_entity.id
_entity.type
_entity.pdbx_description
1 polymer ?
#
loop_
_entity_poly.entity_id
_entity_poly.type
_entity_poly.pdbx_seq_one_letter_code
_entity_poly.pdbx_strand_id
1 'polypeptide(L)' 'NNLGSREAQTSVAGKFLEHFTGYPWIHLDIAGVAFFEEKNFYRPAGGTGIGIRLLYNFLKKCN' A
#
# COMPACT_ATOMS: atom_id res chain seq x y z
N ASN A 1 -7.06 6.78 19.91
CA ASN A 1 -6.67 7.93 19.06
C ASN A 1 -6.25 7.37 17.70
N ASN A 2 -6.79 7.89 16.60
CA ASN A 2 -6.64 7.36 15.24
C ASN A 2 -5.68 8.16 14.34
N LEU A 3 -5.12 9.29 14.79
CA LEU A 3 -4.31 10.18 13.94
C LEU A 3 -2.87 10.38 14.44
N GLY A 4 -2.64 10.37 15.77
CA GLY A 4 -1.31 10.62 16.33
C GLY A 4 -0.76 12.03 16.01
N SER A 5 0.55 12.15 15.82
CA SER A 5 1.24 13.39 15.44
C SER A 5 1.22 13.63 13.92
N ARG A 6 1.48 14.87 13.48
CA ARG A 6 1.54 15.20 12.05
C ARG A 6 2.72 14.52 11.36
N GLU A 7 3.85 14.40 12.04
CA GLU A 7 5.04 13.73 11.54
C GLU A 7 4.82 12.21 11.47
N ALA A 8 5.35 11.57 10.40
CA ALA A 8 5.35 10.11 10.22
C ALA A 8 3.96 9.44 10.19
N GLN A 9 2.92 10.15 9.73
CA GLN A 9 1.53 9.64 9.69
C GLN A 9 1.38 8.28 9.00
N THR A 10 2.11 7.99 7.92
CA THR A 10 2.09 6.67 7.27
C THR A 10 2.55 5.56 8.23
N SER A 11 3.65 5.78 8.97
CA SER A 11 4.15 4.81 9.94
C SER A 11 3.20 4.66 11.14
N VAL A 12 2.61 5.76 11.61
CA VAL A 12 1.62 5.77 12.69
C VAL A 12 0.36 5.01 12.28
N ALA A 13 -0.14 5.23 11.07
CA ALA A 13 -1.29 4.51 10.52
C ALA A 13 -1.00 3.00 10.41
N GLY A 14 0.20 2.63 9.93
CA GLY A 14 0.64 1.24 9.90
C GLY A 14 0.63 0.59 11.29
N LYS A 15 1.18 1.26 12.31
CA LYS A 15 1.14 0.78 13.71
C LYS A 15 -0.27 0.73 14.29
N PHE A 16 -1.12 1.69 13.93
CA PHE A 16 -2.53 1.67 14.32
C PHE A 16 -3.24 0.43 13.78
N LEU A 17 -3.01 0.07 12.51
CA LEU A 17 -3.60 -1.13 11.90
C LEU A 17 -3.03 -2.43 12.50
N GLU A 18 -1.73 -2.48 12.81
CA GLU A 18 -1.07 -3.64 13.44
C GLU A 18 -1.76 -4.06 14.74
N HIS A 19 -2.27 -3.10 15.52
CA HIS A 19 -2.95 -3.35 16.78
C HIS A 19 -4.16 -4.30 16.66
N PHE A 20 -4.78 -4.37 15.47
CA PHE A 20 -5.95 -5.22 15.21
C PHE A 20 -5.58 -6.56 14.59
N THR A 21 -4.31 -6.93 14.57
CA THR A 21 -3.82 -8.18 13.98
C THR A 21 -3.29 -9.14 15.06
N GLY A 22 -3.23 -10.43 14.74
CA GLY A 22 -2.71 -11.49 15.62
C GLY A 22 -2.06 -12.65 14.87
N TYR A 23 -1.67 -12.39 13.61
CA TYR A 23 -1.17 -13.36 12.64
C TYR A 23 -0.05 -12.71 11.78
N PRO A 24 0.77 -13.48 11.03
CA PRO A 24 1.76 -12.90 10.12
C PRO A 24 1.10 -11.95 9.13
N TRP A 25 1.50 -10.68 9.18
CA TRP A 25 0.78 -9.60 8.51
C TRP A 25 1.72 -8.63 7.82
N ILE A 26 1.27 -8.11 6.67
CA ILE A 26 1.95 -7.11 5.86
C ILE A 26 0.95 -6.02 5.52
N HIS A 27 1.35 -4.77 5.72
CA HIS A 27 0.64 -3.58 5.25
C HIS A 27 1.38 -2.96 4.05
N LEU A 28 0.64 -2.67 2.98
CA LEU A 28 1.14 -1.95 1.82
C LEU A 28 0.38 -0.63 1.69
N ASP A 29 1.03 0.49 2.04
CA ASP A 29 0.50 1.82 1.74
C ASP A 29 0.85 2.18 0.29
N ILE A 30 -0.20 2.32 -0.54
CA ILE A 30 -0.06 2.63 -1.96
C ILE A 30 -0.65 3.99 -2.33
N ALA A 31 -1.03 4.83 -1.36
CA ALA A 31 -1.75 6.08 -1.63
C ALA A 31 -1.00 6.96 -2.63
N GLY A 32 0.30 7.14 -2.46
CA GLY A 32 1.13 7.98 -3.34
C GLY A 32 1.33 7.46 -4.76
N VAL A 33 0.99 6.19 -5.03
CA VAL A 33 1.20 5.56 -6.35
C VAL A 33 -0.10 4.99 -6.94
N ALA A 34 -1.24 5.11 -6.26
CA ALA A 34 -2.50 4.52 -6.68
C ALA A 34 -3.07 5.18 -7.95
N PHE A 35 -2.79 6.47 -8.14
CA PHE A 35 -3.35 7.28 -9.23
C PHE A 35 -2.30 8.25 -9.77
N PHE A 36 -2.22 8.38 -11.10
CA PHE A 36 -1.39 9.39 -11.75
C PHE A 36 -2.27 10.33 -12.57
N GLU A 37 -2.02 11.64 -12.47
CA GLU A 37 -2.75 12.64 -13.26
C GLU A 37 -2.39 12.59 -14.74
N GLU A 38 -1.17 12.14 -15.04
CA GLU A 38 -0.63 12.02 -16.39
C GLU A 38 -0.03 10.64 -16.64
N LYS A 39 0.23 10.34 -17.92
CA LYS A 39 0.89 9.09 -18.32
C LYS A 39 2.28 8.99 -17.70
N ASN A 40 2.59 7.84 -17.11
CA ASN A 40 3.90 7.51 -16.55
C ASN A 40 4.44 6.23 -17.22
N PHE A 41 5.37 6.37 -18.17
CA PHE A 41 5.90 5.26 -18.98
C PHE A 41 4.79 4.45 -19.68
N TYR A 42 4.64 3.16 -19.34
CA TYR A 42 3.61 2.28 -19.89
C TYR A 42 2.26 2.38 -19.14
N ARG A 43 2.20 3.14 -18.03
CA ARG A 43 0.98 3.32 -17.24
C ARG A 43 0.23 4.56 -17.76
N PRO A 44 -1.06 4.44 -18.11
CA PRO A 44 -1.85 5.59 -18.51
C PRO A 44 -2.12 6.52 -17.32
N ALA A 45 -2.63 7.72 -17.61
CA ALA A 45 -3.27 8.56 -16.59
C ALA A 45 -4.46 7.82 -15.97
N GLY A 46 -4.72 8.08 -14.70
CA GLY A 46 -5.74 7.41 -13.92
C GLY A 46 -5.19 6.38 -12.93
N GLY A 47 -6.00 5.37 -12.63
CA GLY A 47 -5.62 4.28 -11.72
C GLY A 47 -4.45 3.45 -12.28
N THR A 48 -3.40 3.31 -11.48
CA THR A 48 -2.12 2.75 -11.96
C THR A 48 -2.04 1.22 -11.90
N GLY A 49 -2.89 0.59 -11.09
CA GLY A 49 -2.84 -0.85 -10.79
C GLY A 49 -1.55 -1.29 -10.09
N ILE A 50 -0.82 -0.36 -9.46
CA ILE A 50 0.40 -0.68 -8.69
C ILE A 50 0.04 -1.62 -7.53
N GLY A 51 0.91 -2.61 -7.29
CA GLY A 51 0.70 -3.68 -6.32
C GLY A 51 0.16 -4.98 -6.92
N ILE A 52 -0.61 -4.94 -8.03
CA ILE A 52 -1.24 -6.15 -8.58
C ILE A 52 -0.21 -7.20 -9.03
N ARG A 53 0.79 -6.81 -9.83
CA ARG A 53 1.86 -7.74 -10.26
C ARG A 53 2.72 -8.25 -9.10
N LEU A 54 2.91 -7.42 -8.07
CA LEU A 54 3.65 -7.80 -6.87
C LEU A 54 2.89 -8.92 -6.13
N LEU A 55 1.61 -8.69 -5.82
CA LEU A 55 0.76 -9.65 -5.12
C LEU A 55 0.58 -10.94 -5.93
N TYR A 56 0.35 -10.83 -7.24
CA TYR A 56 0.27 -12.00 -8.11
C TYR A 56 1.54 -12.86 -8.06
N ASN A 57 2.72 -12.23 -8.17
CA ASN A 57 3.99 -12.95 -8.12
C ASN A 57 4.28 -13.52 -6.73
N PHE A 58 3.91 -12.82 -5.66
CA PHE A 58 4.03 -13.30 -4.29
C PHE A 58 3.19 -14.57 -4.10
N LEU A 59 1.90 -14.51 -4.42
CA LEU A 59 0.98 -15.65 -4.30
C LEU A 59 1.42 -16.83 -5.17
N LYS A 60 1.87 -16.58 -6.41
CA LYS A 60 2.35 -17.63 -7.31
C LYS A 60 3.58 -18.37 -6.78
N LYS A 61 4.43 -17.72 -5.98
CA LYS A 61 5.61 -18.34 -5.35
C LYS A 61 5.30 -19.03 -4.02
N CYS A 62 4.15 -18.73 -3.42
CA CYS A 62 3.69 -19.37 -2.18
C CYS A 62 2.92 -20.67 -2.43
N ASN A 63 2.52 -20.93 -3.68
CA ASN A 63 2.13 -22.26 -4.16
C ASN A 63 3.35 -23.05 -4.61
#